data_AF-A0A2N3QGZ5-F1
#
_entry.id   AF-A0A2N3QGZ5-F1
#
_cell.length_a   1.000
_cell.length_b   1.000
_cell.length_c   1.000
_cell.angle_alpha   90.00
_cell.angle_beta   90.00
_cell.angle_gamma   90.00
#
_symmetry.space_group_name_H-M   'P 1'
#
loop_
_entity.id
_entity.type
_entity.pdbx_description
1 polymer ?
#
loop_
_entity_poly.entity_id
_entity_poly.type
_entity_poly.pdbx_seq_one_letter_code
_entity_poly.pdbx_strand_id
1 'polypeptide(L)' 'MHAMAALHTEVCDSAAVARSMHKKTQDISKARKTLIELGLIYAPERGKVAFTVPGMAEFISRVEPDEQLPYDRC' A
#
# COMPACT_ATOMS: atom_id res chain seq x y z
N MET A 1 -2.60 -2.19 -0.73
CA MET A 1 -1.75 -1.61 0.34
C MET A 1 -1.20 -2.66 1.31
N HIS A 2 -1.73 -3.90 1.33
CA HIS A 2 -1.21 -5.01 2.15
C HIS A 2 0.31 -5.22 2.06
N ALA A 3 0.86 -5.21 0.84
CA ALA A 3 2.30 -5.34 0.62
C ALA A 3 3.15 -4.26 1.34
N MET A 4 2.64 -3.04 1.50
CA MET A 4 3.31 -2.00 2.28
C MET A 4 3.16 -2.25 3.78
N ALA A 5 1.99 -2.71 4.22
CA ALA A 5 1.73 -3.04 5.62
C ALA A 5 2.57 -4.23 6.12
N ALA A 6 2.74 -5.25 5.27
CA ALA A 6 3.53 -6.45 5.57
C ALA A 6 5.05 -6.17 5.76
N LEU A 7 5.54 -5.03 5.26
CA LEU A 7 6.93 -4.63 5.49
C LEU A 7 7.15 -4.06 6.90
N HIS A 8 6.08 -3.75 7.65
CA HIS A 8 6.13 -3.20 9.01
C HIS A 8 7.05 -1.97 9.17
N THR A 9 7.23 -1.20 8.09
CA THR A 9 8.04 0.02 8.08
C THR A 9 7.18 1.22 7.71
N GLU A 10 7.35 2.35 8.40
CA GLU A 10 6.62 3.58 8.07
C GLU A 10 6.96 4.12 6.68
N VAL A 11 8.21 3.93 6.25
CA VAL A 11 8.70 4.30 4.91
C VAL A 11 9.19 3.05 4.19
N CYS A 12 8.52 2.70 3.10
CA CYS A 12 8.83 1.55 2.27
C CYS A 12 9.58 1.96 0.99
N ASP A 13 10.50 1.11 0.54
CA ASP A 13 11.09 1.24 -0.80
C ASP A 13 10.07 0.73 -1.85
N SER A 14 9.80 1.55 -2.87
CA SER A 14 8.88 1.21 -3.96
C SER A 14 9.30 -0.08 -4.69
N ALA A 15 10.60 -0.35 -4.79
CA ALA A 15 11.14 -1.57 -5.38
C ALA A 15 10.96 -2.78 -4.46
N ALA A 16 11.07 -2.60 -3.13
CA ALA A 16 10.78 -3.67 -2.17
C ALA A 16 9.29 -4.05 -2.20
N VAL A 17 8.40 -3.06 -2.29
CA VAL A 17 6.95 -3.29 -2.46
C VAL A 17 6.68 -4.07 -3.75
N ALA A 18 7.30 -3.69 -4.88
CA ALA A 18 7.15 -4.40 -6.15
C ALA A 18 7.62 -5.87 -6.07
N ARG A 19 8.75 -6.11 -5.39
CA ARG A 19 9.26 -7.47 -5.14
C ARG A 19 8.29 -8.29 -4.30
N SER A 20 7.75 -7.72 -3.22
CA SER A 20 6.77 -8.42 -2.36
C SER A 20 5.48 -8.78 -3.10
N MET A 21 5.09 -7.98 -4.09
CA MET A 21 3.88 -8.23 -4.88
C MET A 21 4.13 -9.13 -6.10
N HIS A 22 5.38 -9.55 -6.37
CA HIS A 22 5.78 -10.26 -7.59
C HIS A 22 5.31 -9.57 -8.89
N LYS A 23 5.12 -8.25 -8.88
CA LYS A 23 4.65 -7.44 -10.01
C LYS A 23 5.79 -6.62 -10.62
N LYS A 24 5.64 -6.28 -11.91
CA LYS A 24 6.59 -5.38 -12.58
C LYS A 24 6.51 -3.98 -11.97
N THR A 25 7.65 -3.29 -11.89
CA THR A 25 7.76 -1.93 -11.35
C THR A 25 6.87 -0.90 -12.06
N GLN A 26 6.59 -1.11 -13.35
CA GLN A 26 5.66 -0.29 -14.13
C GLN A 26 4.21 -0.35 -13.62
N ASP A 27 3.76 -1.52 -13.16
CA ASP A 27 2.38 -1.72 -12.69
C ASP A 27 2.20 -1.06 -11.32
N ILE A 28 3.23 -1.16 -10.48
CA ILE A 28 3.30 -0.48 -9.18
C ILE A 28 3.35 1.04 -9.35
N SER A 29 3.98 1.55 -10.41
CA SER A 29 4.06 2.99 -10.66
C SER A 29 2.68 3.62 -10.89
N LYS A 30 1.77 2.92 -11.59
CA LYS A 30 0.37 3.36 -11.77
C LYS A 30 -0.38 3.35 -10.45
N ALA A 31 -0.34 2.23 -9.73
CA ALA A 31 -1.00 2.10 -8.42
C ALA A 31 -0.49 3.16 -7.42
N ARG A 32 0.83 3.39 -7.39
CA ARG A 32 1.46 4.42 -6.55
C ARG A 32 0.90 5.80 -6.86
N LYS A 33 0.82 6.17 -8.14
CA LYS A 33 0.30 7.49 -8.54
C LYS A 33 -1.14 7.68 -8.08
N THR A 34 -2.00 6.70 -8.31
CA THR A 34 -3.39 6.74 -7.85
C THR A 34 -3.51 6.85 -6.33
N LEU A 35 -2.72 6.09 -5.57
CA LEU A 35 -2.75 6.16 -4.11
C LEU A 35 -2.26 7.51 -3.55
N ILE A 36 -1.33 8.17 -4.25
CA ILE A 36 -0.90 9.54 -3.93
C ILE A 36 -2.00 10.55 -4.25
N GLU A 37 -2.66 10.42 -5.41
CA GLU A 37 -3.78 11.28 -5.80
C GLU A 37 -4.96 11.17 -4.83
N LEU A 38 -5.21 9.96 -4.30
CA LEU A 38 -6.20 9.72 -3.26
C LEU A 38 -5.77 10.18 -1.86
N GLY A 39 -4.52 10.62 -1.68
CA GLY A 39 -3.99 11.06 -0.39
C GLY A 39 -3.72 9.94 0.63
N LEU A 40 -3.73 8.67 0.19
CA LEU A 40 -3.55 7.52 1.07
C LEU A 40 -2.08 7.27 1.43
N ILE A 41 -1.18 7.61 0.51
CA ILE A 41 0.27 7.54 0.68
C ILE A 41 0.92 8.81 0.15
N TYR A 42 2.14 9.10 0.59
CA TYR A 42 2.99 10.17 0.06
C TYR A 42 4.41 9.66 -0.23
N ALA A 43 5.20 10.45 -0.96
CA ALA A 43 6.58 10.12 -1.33
C ALA A 43 7.55 11.04 -0.58
N PRO A 44 8.15 10.60 0.55
CA PRO A 44 9.09 11.44 1.31
C PRO A 44 10.41 11.67 0.56
N GLU A 45 10.84 10.67 -0.23
CA GLU A 45 12.09 10.69 -0.98
C GLU A 45 11.92 9.95 -2.32
N ARG A 46 12.84 10.18 -3.26
CA ARG A 46 12.81 9.50 -4.56
C ARG A 46 12.95 7.98 -4.37
N GLY A 47 11.92 7.25 -4.79
CA GLY A 47 11.88 5.78 -4.68
C GLY A 47 11.25 5.27 -3.38
N LYS A 48 10.88 6.14 -2.44
CA LYS A 48 10.22 5.75 -1.20
C LYS A 48 8.75 6.15 -1.17
N VAL A 49 7.97 5.42 -0.40
CA VAL A 49 6.54 5.67 -0.16
C VAL A 49 6.22 5.43 1.31
N ALA A 50 5.33 6.24 1.87
CA ALA A 50 4.90 6.16 3.26
C ALA A 50 3.40 6.41 3.37
N PHE A 51 2.75 5.85 4.39
CA PHE A 51 1.34 6.15 4.66
C PHE A 51 1.19 7.58 5.16
N THR A 52 0.13 8.26 4.72
CA THR A 52 -0.19 9.60 5.21
C THR A 52 -0.69 9.57 6.67
N VAL A 53 -1.33 8.46 7.06
CA VAL A 53 -1.88 8.25 8.40
C VAL A 53 -0.92 7.37 9.21
N PRO A 54 -0.50 7.79 10.41
CA PRO A 54 0.32 6.96 11.30
C PRO A 54 -0.48 5.73 11.77
N GLY A 55 0.19 4.59 11.92
CA GLY A 55 -0.48 3.35 12.34
C GLY A 55 -1.33 2.67 11.26
N MET A 56 -1.34 3.18 10.02
CA MET A 56 -2.16 2.65 8.93
C MET A 56 -1.69 1.26 8.48
N ALA A 57 -0.39 0.97 8.57
CA ALA A 57 0.15 -0.35 8.28
C ALA A 57 -0.46 -1.40 9.22
N GLU A 58 -0.44 -1.13 10.52
CA GLU A 58 -0.98 -1.99 11.57
C GLU A 58 -2.50 -2.13 11.47
N PHE A 59 -3.19 -1.06 11.09
CA PHE A 59 -4.62 -1.12 10.80
C PHE A 59 -4.88 -2.09 9.64
N ILE A 60 -4.24 -1.90 8.48
CA ILE A 60 -4.45 -2.75 7.30
C ILE A 60 -4.14 -4.22 7.61
N SER A 61 -3.09 -4.51 8.37
CA SER A 61 -2.76 -5.88 8.78
C SER A 61 -3.81 -6.53 9.70
N ARG A 62 -4.56 -5.73 10.47
CA ARG A 62 -5.64 -6.22 11.36
C ARG A 62 -6.98 -6.34 10.66
N VAL A 63 -7.26 -5.43 9.73
CA VAL A 63 -8.56 -5.29 9.07
C VAL A 63 -8.55 -5.96 7.71
N GLU A 64 -7.64 -6.90 7.43
CA GLU A 64 -7.79 -7.74 6.24
C GLU A 64 -9.19 -8.35 6.27
N PRO A 65 -10.11 -7.88 5.41
CA PRO A 65 -11.42 -8.47 5.35
C PRO A 65 -11.21 -9.85 4.72
N ASP A 66 -11.82 -10.88 5.31
CA ASP A 66 -12.29 -12.00 4.50
C ASP A 66 -12.96 -11.37 3.27
N GLU A 67 -12.58 -11.77 2.06
CA GLU A 67 -12.82 -11.11 0.76
C GLU A 67 -14.33 -10.96 0.41
N GLN A 68 -15.21 -11.11 1.39
CA GLN A 68 -16.63 -10.85 1.39
C GLN A 68 -16.93 -9.61 2.24
N LEU A 69 -16.82 -8.41 1.66
CA LEU A 69 -17.55 -7.27 2.21
C LEU A 69 -19.05 -7.63 2.10
N PRO A 70 -19.84 -7.56 3.19
CA PRO A 70 -21.26 -7.96 3.17
C PRO A 70 -22.12 -7.14 2.19
N TYR A 71 -21.59 -6.03 1.66
CA TYR A 71 -22.22 -5.18 0.65
C TYR A 71 -22.02 -5.67 -0.80
N ASP A 72 -21.12 -6.62 -1.05
CA ASP A 72 -20.89 -7.22 -2.38
C ASP A 72 -21.91 -8.32 -2.73
N ARG A 73 -22.86 -8.61 -1.82
CA ARG A 73 -23.94 -9.61 -2.02
C ARG A 73 -25.27 -9.04 -2.52
N CYS A 74 -25.29 -7.82 -3.05
CA CYS A 74 -26.50 -7.22 -3.64
C CYS A 74 -26.50 -7.30 -5.17
#